data_AF-A0A1B8TDK1-F1
#
_entry.id   AF-A0A1B8TDK1-F1
#
_cell.length_a   1.000
_cell.length_b   1.000
_cell.length_c   1.000
_cell.angle_alpha   90.00
_cell.angle_beta   90.00
_cell.angle_gamma   90.00
#
_symmetry.space_group_name_H-M   'P 1'
#
loop_
_entity.id
_entity.type
_entity.pdbx_description
1 polymer ?
#
loop_
_entity_poly.entity_id
_entity_poly.type
_entity_poly.pdbx_seq_one_letter_code
_entity_poly.pdbx_strand_id
1 'polypeptide(L)'
;MLTREQVVAMTQEQLLAAKADAADRHKLNMDCQQFAAGVSMKRTHGGSKVRATRVAKTDWSRIRKLEAEGRDIRFERNLIDEEIKRRSHAEEARA
;
A
#
# COMPACT_ATOMS: atom_id res chain seq x y z
N MET A 1 4.07 10.55 7.87
CA MET A 1 3.99 9.10 8.11
C MET A 1 3.33 8.89 9.45
N LEU A 2 2.66 7.76 9.63
CA LEU A 2 2.18 7.35 10.95
C LEU A 2 3.32 6.70 11.74
N THR A 3 3.57 7.18 12.96
CA THR A 3 4.46 6.51 13.90
C THR A 3 3.72 5.35 14.58
N ARG A 4 4.48 4.41 15.16
CA ARG A 4 3.90 3.29 15.91
C ARG A 4 2.99 3.77 17.05
N GLU A 5 3.38 4.84 17.73
CA GLU A 5 2.60 5.46 18.81
C GLU A 5 1.27 6.03 18.30
N GLN A 6 1.29 6.70 17.15
CA GLN A 6 0.08 7.23 16.51
C GLN A 6 -0.88 6.11 16.13
N VAL A 7 -0.38 5.01 15.55
CA VAL A 7 -1.21 3.85 15.16
C VAL A 7 -1.87 3.20 16.39
N VAL A 8 -1.12 3.01 17.48
CA VAL A 8 -1.68 2.43 18.72
C VAL A 8 -2.75 3.33 19.34
N ALA A 9 -2.59 4.66 19.23
CA ALA A 9 -3.56 5.63 19.75
C ALA A 9 -4.85 5.74 18.92
N MET A 10 -4.89 5.22 17.70
CA MET A 10 -6.07 5.30 16.82
C MET A 10 -7.19 4.36 17.28
N THR A 11 -8.44 4.76 17.04
CA THR A 11 -9.60 3.88 17.21
C THR A 11 -9.63 2.80 16.13
N GLN A 12 -10.43 1.74 16.33
CA GLN A 12 -10.56 0.67 15.34
C GLN A 12 -11.08 1.19 13.99
N GLU A 13 -12.06 2.11 14.01
CA GLU A 13 -12.59 2.74 12.80
C GLU A 13 -11.52 3.55 12.06
N GLN A 14 -10.71 4.30 12.80
CA GLN A 14 -9.60 5.08 12.24
C GLN A 14 -8.53 4.18 11.62
N LEU A 15 -8.21 3.04 12.24
CA LEU A 15 -7.27 2.06 11.69
C LEU A 15 -7.78 1.47 10.37
N LEU A 16 -9.07 1.14 10.28
CA LEU A 16 -9.67 0.64 9.04
C LEU A 16 -9.63 1.69 7.92
N ALA A 17 -9.95 2.95 8.23
CA ALA A 17 -9.86 4.05 7.27
C ALA A 17 -8.40 4.27 6.80
N ALA A 18 -7.44 4.29 7.73
CA ALA A 18 -6.03 4.45 7.42
C ALA A 18 -5.48 3.29 6.59
N LYS A 19 -5.96 2.06 6.83
CA LYS A 19 -5.61 0.88 6.04
C LYS A 19 -6.10 1.01 4.60
N ALA A 20 -7.34 1.44 4.39
CA ALA A 20 -7.90 1.64 3.06
C ALA A 20 -7.09 2.69 2.27
N ASP A 21 -6.83 3.83 2.90
CA ASP A 21 -6.02 4.90 2.31
C ASP A 21 -4.58 4.46 2.00
N ALA A 22 -3.92 3.73 2.91
CA ALA A 22 -2.59 3.17 2.66
C ALA A 22 -2.59 2.15 1.52
N ALA A 23 -3.66 1.36 1.36
CA ALA A 23 -3.81 0.40 0.27
C ALA A 23 -3.95 1.10 -1.11
N ASP A 24 -4.75 2.16 -1.17
CA ASP A 24 -4.93 2.95 -2.40
C ASP A 24 -3.63 3.67 -2.79
N ARG A 25 -2.96 4.28 -1.81
CA ARG A 25 -1.65 4.90 -2.02
C ARG A 25 -0.60 3.87 -2.49
N HIS A 26 -0.58 2.68 -1.89
CA HIS A 26 0.32 1.59 -2.31
C HIS A 26 0.05 1.14 -3.75
N LYS A 27 -1.22 1.00 -4.14
CA LYS A 27 -1.60 0.65 -5.51
C LYS A 27 -1.12 1.70 -6.52
N LEU A 28 -1.35 2.97 -6.25
CA LEU A 28 -0.88 4.07 -7.09
C LEU A 28 0.65 4.07 -7.22
N ASN A 29 1.39 3.79 -6.13
CA ASN A 29 2.84 3.67 -6.18
C ASN A 29 3.31 2.51 -7.05
N MET A 30 2.68 1.34 -6.94
CA MET A 30 2.97 0.18 -7.78
C MET A 30 2.73 0.49 -9.26
N ASP A 31 1.62 1.15 -9.59
CA ASP A 31 1.32 1.55 -10.96
C ASP A 31 2.36 2.55 -11.50
N CYS A 32 2.82 3.48 -10.66
CA CYS A 32 3.89 4.43 -11.02
C CYS A 32 5.23 3.71 -11.27
N GLN A 33 5.60 2.74 -10.42
CA GLN A 33 6.80 1.92 -10.58
C GLN A 33 6.75 1.11 -11.89
N GLN A 34 5.61 0.50 -12.20
CA GLN A 34 5.40 -0.20 -13.46
C GLN A 34 5.55 0.76 -14.66
N PHE A 35 4.89 1.92 -14.60
CA PHE A 35 4.93 2.89 -15.67
C PHE A 35 6.34 3.42 -15.94
N ALA A 36 7.13 3.69 -14.91
CA ALA A 36 8.53 4.12 -15.08
C ALA A 36 9.46 3.00 -15.52
N ALA A 37 9.21 1.75 -15.09
CA ALA A 37 9.88 0.58 -15.65
C ALA A 37 9.52 0.35 -17.14
N GLY A 38 8.57 1.12 -17.68
CA GLY A 38 8.16 1.08 -19.09
C GLY A 38 7.28 -0.13 -19.38
N VAL A 39 6.56 -0.62 -18.39
CA VAL A 39 5.73 -1.81 -18.49
C VAL A 39 4.36 -1.54 -17.89
N SER A 40 3.30 -1.98 -18.54
CA SER A 40 1.97 -2.07 -17.95
C SER A 40 1.65 -3.54 -17.69
N MET A 41 1.27 -3.88 -16.47
CA MET A 41 0.85 -5.23 -16.12
C MET A 41 -0.67 -5.29 -15.98
N LYS A 42 -1.29 -6.27 -16.66
CA LYS A 42 -2.71 -6.60 -16.48
C LYS A 42 -2.84 -8.05 -16.08
N ARG A 43 -3.61 -8.34 -15.02
CA ARG A 43 -4.02 -9.70 -14.70
C ARG A 43 -5.00 -10.18 -15.78
N THR A 44 -4.81 -11.40 -16.27
CA THR A 44 -5.74 -12.01 -17.22
C THR A 44 -7.01 -12.46 -16.49
N HIS A 45 -8.08 -12.65 -17.26
CA HIS A 45 -9.32 -13.25 -16.72
C HIS A 45 -8.99 -14.62 -16.06
N GLY A 46 -9.47 -14.82 -14.83
CA GLY A 46 -9.12 -15.98 -13.98
C GLY A 46 -7.93 -15.77 -13.02
N GLY A 47 -7.23 -14.63 -13.06
CA GLY A 47 -6.30 -14.18 -12.02
C GLY A 47 -4.95 -14.91 -11.93
N SER A 48 -4.80 -16.05 -12.61
CA SER A 48 -3.62 -16.93 -12.54
C SER A 48 -2.46 -16.53 -13.44
N LYS A 49 -2.66 -15.63 -14.42
CA LYS A 49 -1.59 -15.12 -15.29
C LYS A 49 -1.54 -13.60 -15.29
N VAL A 50 -0.33 -13.06 -15.43
CA VAL A 50 -0.07 -11.63 -15.58
C VAL A 50 0.50 -11.39 -16.98
N ARG A 51 -0.11 -10.48 -17.74
CA ARG A 51 0.41 -10.02 -19.03
C ARG A 51 1.12 -8.68 -18.82
N ALA A 52 2.39 -8.63 -19.18
CA ALA A 52 3.20 -7.41 -19.19
C ALA A 52 3.32 -6.89 -20.63
N THR A 53 3.06 -5.60 -20.84
CA THR A 53 3.17 -4.93 -22.15
C THR A 53 4.09 -3.72 -22.03
N ARG A 54 4.98 -3.52 -23.01
CA ARG A 54 5.88 -2.36 -23.03
C ARG A 54 5.09 -1.08 -23.30
N VAL A 55 5.42 -0.01 -22.59
CA VAL A 55 4.81 1.31 -22.75
C VAL A 55 5.77 2.23 -23.50
N ALA A 56 5.25 3.02 -24.44
CA ALA A 56 6.07 3.80 -25.38
C ALA A 56 6.78 5.02 -24.75
N LYS A 57 6.25 5.59 -23.67
CA LYS A 57 6.83 6.74 -22.97
C LYS A 57 6.76 6.51 -21.46
N THR A 58 7.91 6.29 -20.84
CA THR A 58 8.09 6.23 -19.39
C THR A 58 8.17 7.64 -18.82
N ASP A 59 7.26 8.01 -17.92
CA ASP A 59 7.34 9.26 -17.16
C ASP A 59 7.94 8.98 -15.77
N TRP A 60 9.16 9.48 -15.57
CA TRP A 60 9.92 9.32 -14.33
C TRP A 60 9.65 10.44 -13.31
N SER A 61 8.92 11.50 -13.69
CA SER A 61 8.70 12.69 -12.86
C SER A 61 8.00 12.35 -11.54
N ARG A 62 6.99 11.48 -11.59
CA ARG A 62 6.25 11.04 -10.41
C ARG A 62 7.05 10.11 -9.51
N ILE A 63 7.90 9.23 -10.07
CA ILE A 63 8.81 8.42 -9.25
C ILE A 63 9.82 9.30 -8.53
N ARG A 64 10.45 10.24 -9.23
CA ARG A 64 11.40 11.16 -8.61
C ARG A 64 10.74 11.98 -7.50
N LYS A 65 9.47 12.36 -7.68
CA LYS A 65 8.68 13.02 -6.63
C LYS A 65 8.44 12.11 -5.43
N LEU A 66 8.06 10.84 -5.65
CA LEU A 66 7.87 9.85 -4.59
C LEU A 66 9.17 9.53 -3.84
N GLU A 67 10.29 9.42 -4.57
CA GLU A 67 11.64 9.22 -4.01
C GLU A 67 12.08 10.44 -3.18
N ALA A 68 11.83 11.66 -3.69
CA ALA A 68 12.12 12.90 -2.97
C ALA A 68 11.23 13.08 -1.72
N GLU A 69 9.99 12.61 -1.76
CA GLU A 69 9.09 12.60 -0.60
C GLU A 69 9.48 11.54 0.43
N GLY A 70 10.30 10.54 0.05
CA GLY A 70 11.06 9.67 0.95
C GLY A 70 10.22 8.77 1.84
N ARG A 71 9.12 8.17 1.34
CA ARG A 71 8.24 7.33 2.19
C ARG A 71 7.88 5.97 1.58
N ASP A 72 8.28 4.90 2.25
CA ASP A 72 7.81 3.55 1.93
C ASP A 72 6.43 3.28 2.56
N ILE A 73 5.39 3.44 1.75
CA ILE A 73 3.99 3.22 2.13
C ILE A 73 3.73 1.77 2.57
N ARG A 74 4.60 0.81 2.18
CA ARG A 74 4.51 -0.58 2.63
C ARG A 74 4.73 -0.69 4.13
N PHE A 75 5.66 0.10 4.67
CA PHE A 75 5.95 0.09 6.10
C PHE A 75 4.76 0.61 6.93
N GLU A 76 4.16 1.73 6.52
CA GLU A 76 2.95 2.27 7.18
C GLU A 76 1.81 1.24 7.19
N ARG A 77 1.57 0.60 6.04
CA ARG A 77 0.52 -0.41 5.90
C ARG A 77 0.77 -1.62 6.81
N ASN A 78 2.00 -2.11 6.89
CA ASN A 78 2.35 -3.24 7.76
C ASN A 78 2.10 -2.92 9.24
N LEU A 79 2.46 -1.72 9.71
CA LEU A 79 2.21 -1.29 11.09
C LEU A 79 0.71 -1.27 11.42
N ILE A 80 -0.13 -0.80 10.50
CA ILE A 80 -1.59 -0.78 10.68
C ILE A 80 -2.15 -2.21 10.71
N ASP A 81 -1.69 -3.08 9.80
CA ASP A 81 -2.12 -4.48 9.75
C ASP A 81 -1.74 -5.27 11.00
N GLU A 82 -0.55 -5.04 11.56
CA GLU A 82 -0.10 -5.64 12.82
C GLU A 82 -0.98 -5.21 14.00
N GLU A 83 -1.31 -3.92 14.10
CA GLU A 83 -2.14 -3.42 15.20
C GLU A 83 -3.58 -3.94 15.11
N ILE A 84 -4.16 -4.02 13.91
CA ILE A 84 -5.50 -4.60 13.72
C ILE A 84 -5.52 -6.07 14.17
N LYS A 85 -4.52 -6.88 13.77
CA LYS A 85 -4.42 -8.29 14.18
C LYS A 85 -4.23 -8.43 15.68
N ARG A 86 -3.43 -7.57 16.29
CA ARG A 86 -3.22 -7.56 17.74
C ARG A 86 -4.53 -7.34 18.48
N ARG A 87 -5.35 -6.39 18.00
CA ARG A 87 -6.67 -6.08 18.60
C ARG A 87 -7.67 -7.22 18.42
N SER A 88 -7.75 -7.80 17.22
CA SER A 88 -8.65 -8.94 16.99
C SER A 88 -8.30 -10.13 17.88
N HIS A 89 -7.01 -10.45 18.03
CA HIS A 89 -6.59 -11.52 18.95
C HIS A 89 -6.89 -11.20 20.42
N ALA A 90 -6.79 -9.93 20.84
CA ALA A 90 -7.14 -9.51 22.19
C ALA A 90 -8.65 -9.58 22.46
N GLU A 91 -9.48 -9.38 21.44
CA GLU A 91 -10.94 -9.58 21.53
C GLU A 91 -11.31 -11.06 21.56
N GLU A 92 -10.71 -11.89 20.70
CA GLU A 92 -10.89 -13.35 20.68
C GLU A 92 -10.51 -13.99 22.02
N ALA A 93 -9.44 -13.52 22.69
CA ALA A 93 -9.02 -14.04 23.99
C ALA A 93 -9.92 -13.62 25.17
N ARG A 94 -10.80 -12.64 24.98
CA ARG A 94 -11.76 -12.17 25.99
C ARG A 94 -13.13 -12.84 25.86
N ALA A 95 -13.45 -13.38 24.69
CA ALA A 95 -14.69 -14.09 24.38
C ALA A 95 -14.63 -15.56 24.84
#